data_AF-A0A2G4IK06-F1
#
_entry.id   AF-A0A2G4IK06-F1
#
_cell.length_a   1.000
_cell.length_b   1.000
_cell.length_c   1.000
_cell.angle_alpha   90.00
_cell.angle_beta   90.00
_cell.angle_gamma   90.00
#
_symmetry.space_group_name_H-M   'P 1'
#
loop_
_entity.id
_entity.type
_entity.pdbx_description
1 polymer ?
#
loop_
_entity_poly.entity_id
_entity_poly.type
_entity_poly.pdbx_seq_one_letter_code
_entity_poly.pdbx_strand_id
1 'polypeptide(L)' 'MTALPEAYQAYGAAIRKEYSIYPGFLYRRGRAKFLKAELKRPYVYRTKSYQMRSEALARANMKAELDGLWVTLE' A
#
# COMPACT_ATOMS: atom_id res chain seq x y z
N MET A 1 3.19 6.29 6.59
CA MET A 1 3.50 4.90 6.19
C MET A 1 4.17 4.09 7.31
N THR A 2 4.57 4.70 8.43
CA THR A 2 4.95 3.99 9.67
C THR A 2 3.69 3.65 10.42
N ALA A 3 3.04 2.56 10.02
CA ALA A 3 1.82 2.12 10.66
C ALA A 3 1.93 0.63 10.94
N LEU A 4 1.42 0.20 12.09
CA LEU A 4 1.16 -1.21 12.32
C LEU A 4 0.26 -1.76 11.20
N PRO A 5 0.37 -3.04 10.84
CA PRO A 5 -0.34 -3.62 9.72
C PRO A 5 -1.84 -3.28 9.70
N GLU A 6 -2.51 -3.34 10.85
CA GLU A 6 -3.94 -3.04 11.01
C GLU A 6 -4.26 -1.58 10.67
N ALA A 7 -3.45 -0.65 11.18
CA ALA A 7 -3.62 0.77 10.89
C ALA A 7 -3.36 1.08 9.40
N TYR A 8 -2.39 0.39 8.79
CA TYR A 8 -2.14 0.50 7.35
C TYR A 8 -3.30 -0.04 6.52
N GLN A 9 -3.87 -1.19 6.90
CA GLN A 9 -5.04 -1.77 6.24
C GLN A 9 -6.26 -0.85 6.36
N ALA A 10 -6.52 -0.29 7.54
CA ALA A 10 -7.61 0.66 7.75
C ALA A 10 -7.45 1.90 6.86
N TYR A 11 -6.22 2.41 6.74
CA TYR A 11 -5.88 3.48 5.80
C TYR A 11 -6.15 3.08 4.34
N GLY A 12 -5.74 1.89 3.91
CA GLY A 12 -6.02 1.37 2.57
C GLY A 12 -7.53 1.24 2.28
N ALA A 13 -8.30 0.75 3.25
CA ALA A 13 -9.75 0.65 3.16
C ALA A 13 -10.43 2.03 3.06
N ALA A 14 -9.95 3.03 3.81
CA ALA A 14 -10.42 4.41 3.71
C ALA A 14 -10.20 4.99 2.30
N ILE A 15 -9.02 4.76 1.70
CA ILE A 15 -8.76 5.14 0.31
C ILE A 15 -9.72 4.40 -0.64
N ARG A 16 -9.93 3.10 -0.46
CA ARG A 16 -10.87 2.35 -1.32
C ARG A 16 -12.28 2.96 -1.28
N LYS A 17 -12.71 3.45 -0.12
CA LYS A 17 -14.01 4.12 0.08
C LYS A 17 -14.07 5.48 -0.61
N GLU A 18 -13.02 6.29 -0.52
CA GLU A 18 -12.91 7.59 -1.21
C GLU A 18 -13.01 7.42 -2.73
N TYR A 19 -12.39 6.37 -3.27
CA TYR A 19 -12.42 6.04 -4.71
C TYR A 19 -13.56 5.07 -5.07
N SER A 20 -14.64 5.05 -4.29
CA SER A 20 -15.81 4.16 -4.51
C SER A 20 -16.51 4.41 -5.85
N ILE A 21 -16.45 5.64 -6.38
CA ILE A 21 -17.01 6.01 -7.69
C ILE A 21 -16.36 5.28 -8.86
N TYR A 22 -15.14 4.76 -8.69
CA TYR A 22 -14.43 4.04 -9.74
C TYR A 22 -14.71 2.53 -9.66
N PRO A 23 -14.88 1.85 -10.81
CA PRO A 23 -15.00 0.40 -10.86
C PRO A 23 -13.83 -0.29 -10.15
N GLY A 24 -14.12 -1.36 -9.41
CA GLY A 24 -13.13 -2.05 -8.58
C GLY A 24 -11.89 -2.49 -9.36
N PHE A 25 -12.04 -2.99 -10.59
CA PHE A 25 -10.90 -3.40 -11.42
C PHE A 25 -9.98 -2.23 -11.80
N LEU A 26 -10.56 -1.04 -12.04
CA LEU A 26 -9.81 0.15 -12.42
C LEU A 26 -9.01 0.68 -11.23
N TYR A 27 -9.68 0.75 -10.06
CA TYR A 27 -9.02 1.07 -8.79
C TYR A 27 -7.86 0.10 -8.51
N ARG A 28 -8.11 -1.22 -8.57
CA ARG A 28 -7.08 -2.24 -8.32
C ARG A 28 -5.87 -2.10 -9.25
N ARG A 29 -6.10 -1.89 -10.56
CA ARG A 29 -5.01 -1.65 -11.52
C ARG A 29 -4.20 -0.41 -11.17
N GLY A 30 -4.88 0.71 -10.87
CA GLY A 30 -4.22 1.97 -10.50
C GLY A 30 -3.41 1.82 -9.20
N ARG A 31 -4.01 1.21 -8.19
CA ARG A 31 -3.39 0.98 -6.88
C ARG A 31 -2.20 0.04 -6.98
N ALA A 32 -2.32 -1.07 -7.72
CA ALA A 32 -1.21 -1.99 -7.96
C ALA A 32 -0.05 -1.29 -8.69
N LYS A 33 -0.34 -0.44 -9.69
CA LYS A 33 0.69 0.33 -10.41
C LYS A 33 1.45 1.26 -9.45
N PHE A 34 0.73 1.97 -8.58
CA PHE A 34 1.32 2.84 -7.57
C PHE A 34 2.22 2.06 -6.60
N LEU A 35 1.72 0.98 -5.98
CA LEU A 35 2.48 0.18 -5.02
C LEU A 35 3.73 -0.43 -5.64
N LYS A 36 3.63 -0.96 -6.87
CA LYS A 36 4.79 -1.50 -7.60
C LYS A 36 5.82 -0.42 -7.91
N ALA A 37 5.39 0.80 -8.26
CA ALA A 37 6.31 1.91 -8.50
C ALA A 37 7.04 2.31 -7.22
N GLU A 38 6.31 2.40 -6.09
CA GLU A 38 6.90 2.77 -4.80
C GLU A 38 7.88 1.70 -4.30
N LEU A 39 7.54 0.41 -4.43
CA LEU A 39 8.40 -0.70 -4.03
C LEU A 39 9.71 -0.79 -4.83
N LYS A 40 9.74 -0.30 -6.07
CA LYS A 40 10.95 -0.25 -6.90
C LYS A 40 11.93 0.85 -6.49
N ARG A 41 11.48 1.85 -5.74
CA ARG A 41 12.37 2.94 -5.29
C ARG A 41 13.38 2.38 -4.28
N PRO A 42 14.61 2.92 -4.22
CA PRO A 42 15.61 2.48 -3.24
C PRO A 42 15.14 2.69 -1.79
N TYR A 43 14.44 3.80 -1.55
CA TYR A 43 13.88 4.14 -0.25
C TYR A 43 12.48 4.76 -0.40
N VAL A 44 11.56 4.32 0.46
CA VAL A 44 10.23 4.91 0.64
C VAL A 44 10.38 6.22 1.40
N TYR A 45 11.20 6.20 2.46
CA TYR A 45 11.50 7.39 3.25
C TYR A 45 12.75 8.09 2.73
N ARG A 46 12.73 9.43 2.67
CA ARG A 46 13.90 10.22 2.26
C ARG A 46 14.91 10.47 3.38
N THR A 47 14.50 10.34 4.63
CA THR A 47 15.34 10.61 5.80
C THR A 47 15.89 9.31 6.38
N LYS A 48 17.22 9.25 6.61
CA LYS A 48 17.92 8.05 7.13
C LYS A 48 17.30 7.47 8.40
N SER A 49 16.89 8.31 9.35
CA SER A 49 16.28 7.87 10.62
C SER A 49 14.98 7.08 10.39
N TYR A 50 14.17 7.48 9.41
CA TYR A 50 12.96 6.75 9.04
C TYR A 50 13.26 5.53 8.19
N GLN A 51 14.24 5.60 7.29
CA GLN A 51 14.70 4.42 6.54
C GLN A 51 15.08 3.28 7.50
N MET A 52 15.91 3.57 8.50
CA MET A 52 16.36 2.55 9.46
C MET A 52 15.23 1.96 10.29
N ARG A 53 14.28 2.79 10.77
CA ARG A 53 13.24 2.33 11.70
C ARG A 53 11.99 1.76 11.03
N SER A 54 11.75 2.13 9.77
CA SER A 54 10.39 2.07 9.20
C SER A 54 10.31 1.47 7.82
N GLU A 55 11.42 1.44 7.08
CA GLU A 55 11.43 1.01 5.69
C GLU A 55 10.96 -0.43 5.54
N ALA A 56 11.45 -1.33 6.40
CA ALA A 56 11.08 -2.74 6.38
C ALA A 56 9.58 -2.93 6.58
N LEU A 57 9.00 -2.28 7.60
CA LEU A 57 7.57 -2.36 7.88
C LEU A 57 6.72 -1.74 6.76
N ALA A 58 7.09 -0.56 6.26
CA ALA A 58 6.37 0.08 5.16
C ALA A 58 6.37 -0.78 3.89
N ARG A 59 7.49 -1.42 3.56
CA ARG A 59 7.59 -2.35 2.42
C ARG A 59 6.78 -3.61 2.63
N ALA A 60 6.77 -4.17 3.84
CA ALA A 60 5.96 -5.35 4.17
C ALA A 60 4.47 -5.03 3.98
N ASN A 61 4.01 -3.90 4.51
CA ASN A 61 2.63 -3.44 4.36
C ASN A 61 2.24 -3.23 2.89
N MET A 62 3.09 -2.56 2.10
CA MET A 62 2.82 -2.35 0.67
C MET A 62 2.79 -3.65 -0.14
N LYS A 63 3.63 -4.63 0.20
CA LYS A 63 3.60 -5.96 -0.43
C LYS A 63 2.32 -6.71 -0.07
N ALA A 64 1.97 -6.76 1.21
CA ALA A 64 0.75 -7.41 1.67
C ALA A 64 -0.51 -6.80 1.03
N GLU A 65 -0.57 -5.46 0.91
CA GLU A 65 -1.66 -4.80 0.19
C GLU A 65 -1.68 -5.20 -1.30
N LEU A 66 -0.52 -5.16 -1.96
CA LEU A 66 -0.41 -5.51 -3.37
C LEU A 66 -0.90 -6.94 -3.66
N ASP A 67 -0.51 -7.89 -2.81
CA ASP A 67 -0.91 -9.29 -2.93
C ASP A 67 -2.41 -9.45 -2.66
N GLY A 68 -2.95 -8.70 -1.69
CA GLY A 68 -4.36 -8.69 -1.33
C GLY A 68 -5.29 -8.00 -2.35
N LEU A 69 -4.76 -7.21 -3.30
CA LEU A 69 -5.61 -6.51 -4.28
C LEU A 69 -6.41 -7.46 -5.16
N TRP A 70 -5.95 -8.68 -5.39
CA TRP A 70 -6.57 -9.63 -6.33
C TRP A 70 -7.15 -10.86 -5.65
N VAL A 71 -7.05 -10.96 -4.33
CA VAL A 71 -7.71 -12.01 -3.56
C VAL A 71 -9.21 -11.69 -3.59
N THR A 72 -9.90 -12.30 -4.54
CA THR A 72 -11.35 -12.32 -4.59
C THR A 72 -11.82 -13.18 -3.42
N LEU A 73 -12.42 -12.57 -2.39
CA LEU A 73 -13.35 -13.31 -1.55
C LEU A 73 -14.57 -13.55 -2.43
N GLU A 74 -14.75 -14.80 -2.86
CA GLU A 74 -16.07 -15.30 -3.28
C GLU A 74 -17.04 -15.29 -2.09
#